data_AF-F8DAI6-F1
#
_entry.id   AF-F8DAI6-F1
#
_cell.length_a   1.000
_cell.length_b   1.000
_cell.length_c   1.000
_cell.angle_alpha   90.00
_cell.angle_beta   90.00
_cell.angle_gamma   90.00
#
_symmetry.space_group_name_H-M   'P 1'
#
loop_
_entity.id
_entity.type
_entity.pdbx_description
1 polymer ?
#
loop_
_entity_poly.entity_id
_entity_poly.type
_entity_poly.pdbx_seq_one_letter_code
_entity_poly.pdbx_strand_id
1 'polypeptide(L)'
;MVDTATAIGVSTLVFVVATLAFLAWTRRLPAACRRYGYAATAAVGVMAIAYVGMTAIEFVIGGNTDLARFLGYTAMWIPIVYVTSAIAGVDRRAALLLLAIVLGRVWITLVGYFLDGIAGQIASLLPFALLIAGIYLLYGPFTRAAASRSGERSLLFTKLKHLIVLGWIGLVINGLIAADGLGLVDDFVALLTLVYVEAILLLGFAGLVLRNVDALEAAAEGGGLRSSRTDADLEDSSRAETAENVETAD
;
A
#
# COMPACT_ATOMS: atom_id res chain seq x y z
N MET A 1 -7.37 -11.90 -32.00
CA MET A 1 -6.16 -11.62 -31.21
C MET A 1 -6.61 -10.84 -29.99
N VAL A 2 -6.18 -11.23 -28.79
CA VAL A 2 -6.37 -10.40 -27.60
C VAL A 2 -5.24 -9.38 -27.63
N ASP A 3 -5.59 -8.10 -27.73
CA ASP A 3 -4.65 -6.98 -27.68
C ASP A 3 -4.61 -6.36 -26.28
N THR A 4 -3.68 -5.43 -26.07
CA THR A 4 -3.51 -4.68 -24.82
C THR A 4 -4.80 -3.98 -24.40
N ALA A 5 -5.53 -3.39 -25.35
CA ALA A 5 -6.79 -2.71 -25.10
C ALA A 5 -7.86 -3.65 -24.52
N THR A 6 -7.98 -4.86 -25.07
CA THR A 6 -8.89 -5.89 -24.53
C THR A 6 -8.47 -6.31 -23.11
N ALA A 7 -7.17 -6.48 -22.86
CA ALA A 7 -6.66 -6.83 -21.54
C ALA A 7 -6.96 -5.74 -20.49
N ILE A 8 -6.75 -4.46 -20.83
CA ILE A 8 -7.09 -3.31 -19.95
C ILE A 8 -8.59 -3.28 -19.67
N GLY A 9 -9.44 -3.49 -20.69
CA GLY A 9 -10.89 -3.51 -20.53
C GLY A 9 -11.39 -4.63 -19.59
N VAL A 10 -10.87 -5.85 -19.75
CA VAL A 10 -11.19 -6.98 -18.86
C VAL A 10 -10.72 -6.70 -17.44
N SER A 11 -9.51 -6.18 -17.28
CA SER A 11 -8.95 -5.82 -15.96
C SER A 11 -9.80 -4.76 -15.27
N THR A 12 -10.28 -3.77 -16.01
CA THR A 12 -11.20 -2.73 -15.53
C THR A 12 -12.47 -3.36 -14.96
N LEU A 13 -13.11 -4.27 -15.70
CA LEU A 13 -14.30 -4.96 -15.24
C LEU A 13 -14.03 -5.74 -13.94
N VAL A 14 -12.92 -6.46 -13.87
CA VAL A 14 -12.52 -7.23 -12.68
C VAL A 14 -12.37 -6.32 -11.46
N PHE A 15 -11.61 -5.22 -11.58
CA PHE A 15 -11.38 -4.31 -10.46
C PHE A 15 -12.64 -3.54 -10.05
N VAL A 16 -13.51 -3.17 -10.99
CA VAL A 16 -14.81 -2.53 -10.67
C VAL A 16 -15.71 -3.50 -9.91
N VAL A 17 -15.88 -4.72 -10.41
CA VAL A 17 -16.72 -5.75 -9.75
C VAL A 17 -16.16 -6.10 -8.37
N ALA A 18 -14.83 -6.29 -8.25
CA ALA A 18 -14.18 -6.55 -6.98
C ALA A 18 -14.39 -5.41 -5.98
N THR A 19 -14.28 -4.15 -6.43
CA THR A 19 -14.52 -2.97 -5.59
C THR A 19 -15.94 -2.97 -5.04
N LEU A 20 -16.95 -3.20 -5.88
CA LEU A 20 -18.35 -3.24 -5.47
C LEU A 20 -18.61 -4.39 -4.50
N ALA A 21 -18.02 -5.56 -4.75
CA ALA A 21 -18.12 -6.72 -3.86
C ALA A 21 -17.50 -6.44 -2.48
N PHE A 22 -16.29 -5.86 -2.43
CA PHE A 22 -15.62 -5.51 -1.17
C PHE A 22 -16.31 -4.36 -0.44
N LEU A 23 -16.90 -3.40 -1.16
CA LEU A 23 -17.72 -2.36 -0.56
C LEU A 23 -18.97 -2.95 0.10
N ALA A 24 -19.67 -3.86 -0.60
CA ALA A 24 -20.82 -4.56 -0.06
C ALA A 24 -20.45 -5.42 1.17
N TRP A 25 -19.31 -6.10 1.13
CA TRP A 25 -18.81 -6.88 2.26
C TRP A 25 -18.43 -5.97 3.44
N THR A 26 -17.74 -4.86 3.20
CA THR A 26 -17.35 -3.89 4.23
C THR A 26 -18.55 -3.34 4.99
N ARG A 27 -19.67 -3.08 4.30
CA ARG A 27 -20.92 -2.61 4.92
C ARG A 27 -21.52 -3.60 5.92
N ARG A 28 -21.18 -4.89 5.80
CA ARG A 28 -21.62 -5.96 6.71
C ARG A 28 -20.72 -6.09 7.95
N LEU A 29 -19.57 -5.42 7.99
CA LEU A 29 -18.68 -5.46 9.15
C LEU A 29 -19.26 -4.70 10.36
N PRO A 30 -18.85 -5.05 11.59
CA PRO A 30 -19.10 -4.26 12.80
C PRO A 30 -18.59 -2.82 12.66
N ALA A 31 -19.34 -1.86 13.21
CA ALA A 31 -19.06 -0.43 13.02
C ALA A 31 -17.66 -0.01 13.49
N ALA A 32 -17.16 -0.62 14.56
CA ALA A 32 -15.85 -0.34 15.15
C ALA A 32 -14.68 -0.57 14.17
N CYS A 33 -14.79 -1.57 13.29
CA CYS A 33 -13.71 -1.98 12.39
C CYS A 33 -13.92 -1.59 10.91
N ARG A 34 -15.09 -1.02 10.55
CA ARG A 34 -15.43 -0.61 9.17
C ARG A 34 -14.41 0.29 8.50
N ARG A 35 -13.72 1.16 9.26
CA ARG A 35 -12.68 2.06 8.72
C ARG A 35 -11.58 1.31 7.98
N TYR A 36 -11.20 0.12 8.47
CA TYR A 36 -10.17 -0.70 7.84
C TYR A 36 -10.69 -1.41 6.58
N GLY A 37 -11.96 -1.85 6.62
CA GLY A 37 -12.61 -2.40 5.42
C GLY A 37 -12.80 -1.36 4.31
N TYR A 38 -13.14 -0.12 4.67
CA TYR A 38 -13.22 0.98 3.70
C TYR A 38 -11.86 1.34 3.13
N ALA A 39 -10.81 1.37 3.96
CA ALA A 39 -9.45 1.58 3.47
C ALA A 39 -9.04 0.46 2.50
N ALA A 40 -9.30 -0.81 2.83
CA ALA A 40 -9.00 -1.93 1.95
C ALA A 40 -9.78 -1.88 0.64
N THR A 41 -11.07 -1.54 0.70
CA THR A 41 -11.91 -1.32 -0.48
C THR A 41 -11.41 -0.15 -1.32
N ALA A 42 -10.93 0.94 -0.69
CA ALA A 42 -10.39 2.10 -1.37
C ALA A 42 -9.13 1.75 -2.18
N ALA A 43 -8.27 0.86 -1.67
CA ALA A 43 -7.09 0.40 -2.42
C ALA A 43 -7.50 -0.20 -3.78
N VAL A 44 -8.52 -1.08 -3.78
CA VAL A 44 -9.04 -1.71 -4.99
C VAL A 44 -9.79 -0.71 -5.87
N GLY A 45 -10.61 0.15 -5.26
CA GLY A 45 -11.44 1.13 -5.95
C GLY A 45 -10.66 2.21 -6.69
N VAL A 46 -9.57 2.70 -6.09
CA VAL A 46 -8.68 3.66 -6.75
C VAL A 46 -8.04 3.04 -7.98
N MET A 47 -7.60 1.78 -7.90
CA MET A 47 -7.06 1.09 -9.07
C MET A 47 -8.15 0.83 -10.11
N ALA A 48 -9.38 0.49 -9.70
CA ALA A 48 -10.50 0.40 -10.63
C ALA A 48 -10.70 1.73 -11.39
N ILE A 49 -10.65 2.88 -10.70
CA ILE A 49 -10.72 4.21 -11.32
C ILE A 49 -9.55 4.43 -12.28
N ALA A 50 -8.33 4.07 -11.88
CA ALA A 50 -7.16 4.17 -12.75
C ALA A 50 -7.34 3.34 -14.03
N TYR A 51 -7.83 2.11 -13.92
CA TYR A 51 -8.12 1.22 -15.04
C TYR A 51 -9.25 1.75 -15.96
N VAL A 52 -10.29 2.35 -15.40
CA VAL A 52 -11.30 3.08 -16.20
C VAL A 52 -10.64 4.22 -16.96
N GLY A 53 -9.77 4.99 -16.31
CA GLY A 53 -9.00 6.07 -16.95
C GLY A 53 -8.09 5.56 -18.06
N MET A 54 -7.34 4.48 -17.82
CA MET A 54 -6.48 3.85 -18.82
C MET A 54 -7.28 3.31 -20.00
N THR A 55 -8.45 2.71 -19.77
CA THR A 55 -9.36 2.28 -20.84
C THR A 55 -9.79 3.49 -21.68
N ALA A 56 -10.17 4.61 -21.05
CA ALA A 56 -10.54 5.81 -21.78
C ALA A 56 -9.36 6.39 -22.59
N ILE A 57 -8.16 6.43 -22.01
CA ILE A 57 -6.95 6.89 -22.71
C ILE A 57 -6.64 6.00 -23.91
N GLU A 58 -6.65 4.68 -23.75
CA GLU A 58 -6.31 3.72 -24.79
C GLU A 58 -7.34 3.78 -25.95
N PHE A 59 -8.63 3.67 -25.64
CA PHE A 59 -9.67 3.55 -26.66
C PHE A 59 -10.11 4.87 -27.30
N VAL A 60 -9.99 6.01 -26.59
CA VAL A 60 -10.49 7.31 -27.07
C VAL A 60 -9.35 8.23 -27.52
N ILE A 61 -8.23 8.22 -26.79
CA ILE A 61 -7.14 9.19 -26.98
C ILE A 61 -5.97 8.55 -27.76
N GLY A 62 -5.76 7.24 -27.64
CA GLY A 62 -4.61 6.53 -28.21
C GLY A 62 -3.28 6.94 -27.57
N GLY A 63 -3.29 7.27 -26.27
CA GLY A 63 -2.15 7.83 -25.54
C GLY A 63 -1.48 6.85 -24.57
N ASN A 64 -0.35 7.26 -23.99
CA ASN A 64 0.33 6.47 -22.96
C ASN A 64 -0.51 6.42 -21.66
N THR A 65 -0.71 5.20 -21.13
CA THR A 65 -1.49 4.91 -19.92
C THR A 65 -0.67 4.95 -18.61
N ASP A 66 0.66 5.07 -18.69
CA ASP A 66 1.56 4.96 -17.54
C ASP A 66 1.25 5.97 -16.45
N LEU A 67 1.08 7.25 -16.79
CA LEU A 67 0.82 8.28 -15.79
C LEU A 67 -0.46 7.96 -14.98
N ALA A 68 -1.52 7.50 -15.65
CA ALA A 68 -2.74 7.09 -14.98
C ALA A 68 -2.50 5.89 -14.05
N ARG A 69 -1.67 4.92 -14.48
CA ARG A 69 -1.27 3.76 -13.67
C ARG A 69 -0.47 4.17 -12.43
N PHE A 70 0.54 5.02 -12.58
CA PHE A 70 1.38 5.49 -11.48
C PHE A 70 0.62 6.36 -10.47
N LEU A 71 -0.36 7.15 -10.92
CA LEU A 71 -1.31 7.84 -10.04
C LEU A 71 -2.19 6.84 -9.27
N GLY A 72 -2.69 5.80 -9.96
CA GLY A 72 -3.38 4.68 -9.35
C GLY A 72 -2.55 4.01 -8.25
N TYR A 73 -1.29 3.67 -8.55
CA TYR A 73 -0.36 3.11 -7.57
C TYR A 73 -0.15 4.01 -6.37
N THR A 74 0.06 5.30 -6.60
CA THR A 74 0.27 6.27 -5.53
C THR A 74 -0.90 6.24 -4.55
N ALA A 75 -2.12 6.34 -5.07
CA ALA A 75 -3.31 6.38 -4.24
C ALA A 75 -3.71 5.01 -3.67
N MET A 76 -3.38 3.88 -4.32
CA MET A 76 -3.63 2.53 -3.78
C MET A 76 -2.71 2.17 -2.60
N TRP A 77 -1.45 2.61 -2.63
CA TRP A 77 -0.48 2.23 -1.60
C TRP A 77 -0.75 2.92 -0.26
N ILE A 78 -1.38 4.10 -0.26
CA ILE A 78 -1.75 4.84 0.95
C ILE A 78 -2.62 3.98 1.89
N PRO A 79 -3.79 3.45 1.47
CA PRO A 79 -4.59 2.58 2.33
C PRO A 79 -3.91 1.26 2.66
N ILE A 80 -3.11 0.67 1.76
CA ILE A 80 -2.36 -0.57 2.03
C ILE A 80 -1.40 -0.38 3.21
N VAL A 81 -0.60 0.68 3.17
CA VAL A 81 0.35 1.01 4.23
C VAL A 81 -0.41 1.37 5.52
N TYR A 82 -1.47 2.18 5.42
CA TYR A 82 -2.29 2.55 6.58
C TYR A 82 -2.80 1.34 7.35
N VAL A 83 -3.47 0.39 6.68
CA VAL A 83 -4.02 -0.80 7.35
C VAL A 83 -2.90 -1.68 7.87
N THR A 84 -1.86 -1.94 7.06
CA THR A 84 -0.76 -2.83 7.47
C THR A 84 -0.04 -2.30 8.71
N SER A 85 0.24 -0.99 8.75
CA SER A 85 0.84 -0.34 9.92
C SER A 85 -0.09 -0.34 11.12
N ALA A 86 -1.40 -0.13 10.93
CA ALA A 86 -2.37 -0.19 12.02
C ALA A 86 -2.46 -1.61 12.62
N ILE A 87 -2.49 -2.66 11.80
CA ILE A 87 -2.50 -4.05 12.26
C ILE A 87 -1.20 -4.38 13.00
N ALA A 88 -0.03 -4.02 12.43
CA ALA A 88 1.27 -4.19 13.08
C ALA A 88 1.39 -3.40 14.39
N GLY A 89 0.62 -2.30 14.53
CA GLY A 89 0.67 -1.42 15.69
C GLY A 89 2.00 -0.67 15.79
N VAL A 90 2.57 -0.30 14.65
CA VAL A 90 3.74 0.59 14.58
C VAL A 90 3.33 2.05 14.76
N ASP A 91 4.30 2.90 15.07
CA ASP A 91 4.08 4.34 15.19
C ASP A 91 3.98 5.01 13.82
N ARG A 92 3.54 6.28 13.83
CA ARG A 92 3.36 7.07 12.60
C ARG A 92 4.65 7.26 11.83
N ARG A 93 5.83 7.35 12.48
CA ARG A 93 7.09 7.57 11.78
C ARG A 93 7.48 6.34 10.96
N ALA A 94 7.36 5.15 11.54
CA ALA A 94 7.62 3.90 10.81
C ALA A 94 6.63 3.69 9.65
N ALA A 95 5.35 4.04 9.84
CA ALA A 95 4.35 3.99 8.78
C ALA A 95 4.67 4.96 7.62
N LEU A 96 5.04 6.20 7.94
CA LEU A 96 5.44 7.20 6.95
C LEU A 96 6.74 6.83 6.23
N LEU A 97 7.68 6.20 6.93
CA LEU A 97 8.91 5.69 6.32
C LEU A 97 8.59 4.59 5.30
N LEU A 98 7.73 3.63 5.66
CA LEU A 98 7.28 2.60 4.71
C LEU A 98 6.60 3.22 3.49
N LEU A 99 5.71 4.20 3.72
CA LEU A 99 5.02 4.90 2.65
C LEU A 99 6.01 5.65 1.75
N ALA A 100 7.00 6.35 2.32
CA ALA A 100 8.02 7.08 1.57
C ALA A 100 8.87 6.14 0.71
N ILE A 101 9.25 4.96 1.23
CA ILE A 101 9.98 3.96 0.46
C ILE A 101 9.13 3.45 -0.72
N VAL A 102 7.87 3.12 -0.46
CA VAL A 102 6.95 2.61 -1.49
C VAL A 102 6.68 3.66 -2.58
N LEU A 103 6.33 4.89 -2.18
CA LEU A 103 6.06 5.98 -3.12
C LEU A 103 7.32 6.45 -3.82
N GLY A 104 8.46 6.48 -3.13
CA GLY A 104 9.76 6.73 -3.74
C GLY A 104 10.01 5.75 -4.88
N ARG A 105 9.78 4.45 -4.64
CA ARG A 105 9.93 3.43 -5.69
C ARG A 105 9.00 3.68 -6.87
N VAL A 106 7.72 3.98 -6.61
CA VAL A 106 6.72 4.29 -7.65
C VAL A 106 7.21 5.46 -8.52
N TRP A 107 7.55 6.60 -7.93
CA TRP A 107 7.90 7.79 -8.71
C TRP A 107 9.29 7.72 -9.34
N ILE A 108 10.27 7.10 -8.68
CA ILE A 108 11.60 6.88 -9.26
C ILE A 108 11.51 5.99 -10.51
N THR A 109 10.64 4.98 -10.50
CA THR A 109 10.45 4.12 -11.69
C THR A 109 9.91 4.93 -12.86
N LEU A 110 8.86 5.74 -12.65
CA LEU A 110 8.29 6.58 -13.70
C LEU A 110 9.29 7.63 -14.21
N VAL A 111 9.98 8.33 -13.30
CA VAL A 111 10.97 9.34 -13.67
C VAL A 111 12.14 8.69 -14.43
N GLY A 112 12.51 7.46 -14.07
CA GLY A 112 13.56 6.69 -14.73
C GLY A 112 13.34 6.51 -16.24
N TYR A 113 12.08 6.46 -16.70
CA TYR A 113 11.75 6.37 -18.13
C TYR A 113 12.15 7.61 -18.93
N PHE A 114 12.42 8.74 -18.27
CA PHE A 114 12.81 10.00 -18.90
C PHE A 114 14.30 10.33 -18.69
N LEU A 115 15.06 9.43 -18.06
CA LEU A 115 16.46 9.67 -17.71
C LEU A 115 17.40 8.79 -18.55
N ASP A 116 18.39 9.43 -19.16
CA ASP A 116 19.44 8.76 -19.92
C ASP A 116 20.78 8.69 -19.16
N GLY A 117 21.70 7.87 -19.67
CA GLY A 117 23.07 7.78 -19.17
C GLY A 117 23.17 7.30 -17.72
N ILE A 118 24.07 7.91 -16.94
CA ILE A 118 24.32 7.52 -15.54
C ILE A 118 23.08 7.73 -14.66
N ALA A 119 22.31 8.80 -14.92
CA ALA A 119 21.09 9.08 -14.16
C ALA A 119 20.04 7.97 -14.36
N GLY A 120 19.86 7.51 -15.59
CA GLY A 120 18.99 6.35 -15.90
C GLY A 120 19.47 5.06 -15.23
N GLN A 121 20.78 4.80 -15.23
CA GLN A 121 21.36 3.63 -14.55
C GLN A 121 21.14 3.65 -13.03
N ILE A 122 21.28 4.82 -12.38
CA ILE A 122 21.00 4.94 -10.95
C ILE A 122 19.50 4.74 -10.70
N ALA A 123 18.64 5.35 -11.53
CA ALA A 123 17.19 5.24 -11.41
C ALA A 123 16.70 3.80 -11.58
N SER A 124 17.36 2.96 -12.40
CA SER A 124 16.97 1.55 -12.58
C SER A 124 17.36 0.67 -11.39
N LEU A 125 18.44 0.98 -10.67
CA LEU A 125 18.88 0.22 -9.48
C LEU A 125 18.11 0.60 -8.21
N LEU A 126 17.64 1.84 -8.12
CA LEU A 126 17.04 2.38 -6.90
C LEU A 126 15.72 1.69 -6.48
N PRO A 127 14.82 1.25 -7.39
CA PRO A 127 13.68 0.42 -7.05
C PRO A 127 14.03 -0.87 -6.30
N PHE A 128 15.17 -1.50 -6.62
CA PHE A 128 15.65 -2.70 -5.93
C PHE A 128 16.16 -2.37 -4.53
N ALA A 129 16.93 -1.29 -4.40
CA ALA A 129 17.39 -0.84 -3.08
C ALA A 129 16.20 -0.49 -2.16
N LEU A 130 15.18 0.18 -2.70
CA LEU A 130 13.95 0.51 -1.96
C LEU A 130 13.12 -0.73 -1.63
N LEU A 131 13.07 -1.72 -2.52
CA LEU A 131 12.46 -3.02 -2.22
C LEU A 131 13.16 -3.70 -1.03
N ILE A 132 14.49 -3.77 -1.03
CA ILE A 132 15.27 -4.34 0.07
C ILE A 132 15.02 -3.58 1.37
N ALA A 133 15.02 -2.24 1.33
CA ALA A 133 14.72 -1.41 2.49
C ALA A 133 13.30 -1.63 3.03
N GLY A 134 12.31 -1.76 2.15
CA GLY A 134 10.93 -2.08 2.50
C GLY A 134 10.78 -3.46 3.13
N ILE A 135 11.45 -4.48 2.57
CA ILE A 135 11.49 -5.84 3.13
C ILE A 135 12.13 -5.81 4.52
N TYR A 136 13.26 -5.13 4.69
CA TYR A 136 13.92 -4.98 5.99
C TYR A 136 12.97 -4.36 7.02
N LEU A 137 12.24 -3.30 6.64
CA LEU A 137 11.31 -2.63 7.53
C LEU A 137 10.13 -3.54 7.94
N LEU A 138 9.59 -4.30 6.99
CA LEU A 138 8.47 -5.23 7.21
C LEU A 138 8.87 -6.45 8.06
N TYR A 139 10.03 -7.06 7.78
CA TYR A 139 10.52 -8.25 8.49
C TYR A 139 11.26 -7.94 9.79
N GLY A 140 11.74 -6.71 9.96
CA GLY A 140 12.40 -6.25 11.17
C GLY A 140 11.44 -5.53 12.12
N PRO A 141 11.43 -4.19 12.15
CA PRO A 141 10.69 -3.41 13.14
C PRO A 141 9.18 -3.66 13.12
N PHE A 142 8.55 -3.83 11.96
CA PHE A 142 7.11 -4.10 11.90
C PHE A 142 6.77 -5.49 12.46
N THR A 143 7.57 -6.51 12.15
CA THR A 143 7.35 -7.86 12.70
C THR A 143 7.56 -7.87 14.22
N ARG A 144 8.56 -7.15 14.75
CA ARG A 144 8.75 -6.99 16.19
C ARG A 144 7.56 -6.29 16.86
N ALA A 145 7.03 -5.23 16.25
CA ALA A 145 5.86 -4.53 16.76
C ALA A 145 4.59 -5.38 16.71
N ALA A 146 4.40 -6.17 15.65
CA ALA A 146 3.24 -7.04 15.52
C ALA A 146 3.26 -8.20 16.54
N ALA A 147 4.45 -8.69 16.90
CA ALA A 147 4.61 -9.76 17.88
C ALA A 147 4.16 -9.39 19.30
N SER A 148 4.10 -8.10 19.64
CA SER A 148 3.57 -7.62 20.93
C SER A 148 2.06 -7.31 20.90
N ARG A 149 1.37 -7.64 19.80
CA ARG A 149 -0.09 -7.50 19.65
C ARG A 149 -0.78 -8.86 19.84
N SER A 150 -2.12 -8.86 19.81
CA SER A 150 -2.90 -10.09 19.89
C SER A 150 -2.52 -11.08 18.79
N GLY A 151 -2.75 -12.38 19.04
CA GLY A 151 -2.39 -13.45 18.11
C GLY A 151 -3.02 -13.27 16.72
N GLU A 152 -4.26 -12.81 16.68
CA GLU A 152 -5.03 -12.53 15.46
C GLU A 152 -4.39 -11.41 14.65
N ARG A 153 -3.95 -10.33 15.32
CA ARG A 153 -3.25 -9.21 14.68
C ARG A 153 -1.90 -9.62 14.13
N SER A 154 -1.12 -10.37 14.91
CA SER A 154 0.18 -10.88 14.47
C SER A 154 0.05 -11.83 13.27
N LEU A 155 -0.96 -12.70 13.29
CA LEU A 155 -1.25 -13.62 12.19
C LEU A 155 -1.69 -12.87 10.92
N LEU A 156 -2.62 -11.92 11.04
CA LEU A 156 -3.06 -11.10 9.91
C LEU A 156 -1.88 -10.31 9.34
N PHE A 157 -1.10 -9.63 10.19
CA PHE A 157 0.09 -8.90 9.76
C PHE A 157 1.06 -9.81 9.01
N THR A 158 1.31 -11.02 9.50
CA THR A 158 2.19 -11.98 8.84
C THR A 158 1.68 -12.33 7.44
N LYS A 159 0.38 -12.55 7.26
CA LYS A 159 -0.21 -12.82 5.93
C LYS A 159 -0.08 -11.60 5.00
N LEU A 160 -0.42 -10.41 5.51
CA LEU A 160 -0.31 -9.16 4.74
C LEU A 160 1.13 -8.87 4.33
N LYS A 161 2.09 -9.06 5.24
CA LYS A 161 3.53 -8.89 4.98
C LYS A 161 3.98 -9.73 3.79
N HIS A 162 3.71 -11.03 3.81
CA HIS A 162 4.12 -11.93 2.73
C HIS A 162 3.43 -11.57 1.41
N LEU A 163 2.14 -11.23 1.45
CA LEU A 163 1.42 -10.80 0.25
C LEU A 163 1.97 -9.50 -0.34
N ILE A 164 2.23 -8.49 0.49
CA ILE A 164 2.79 -7.20 0.06
C ILE A 164 4.16 -7.40 -0.56
N VAL A 165 5.01 -8.22 0.05
CA VAL A 165 6.36 -8.50 -0.44
C VAL A 165 6.30 -9.27 -1.75
N LEU A 166 5.42 -10.27 -1.86
CA LEU A 166 5.18 -11.00 -3.10
C LEU A 166 4.73 -10.06 -4.23
N GLY A 167 3.72 -9.22 -3.96
CA GLY A 167 3.22 -8.25 -4.93
C GLY A 167 4.29 -7.23 -5.33
N TRP A 168 5.05 -6.70 -4.37
CA TRP A 168 6.12 -5.74 -4.65
C TRP A 168 7.25 -6.36 -5.48
N ILE A 169 7.71 -7.57 -5.14
CA ILE A 169 8.70 -8.30 -5.94
C ILE A 169 8.16 -8.50 -7.36
N GLY A 170 6.90 -8.93 -7.51
CA GLY A 170 6.27 -9.09 -8.81
C GLY A 170 6.27 -7.81 -9.64
N LEU A 171 5.93 -6.66 -9.05
CA LEU A 171 5.94 -5.37 -9.73
C LEU A 171 7.35 -4.94 -10.16
N VAL A 172 8.37 -5.15 -9.32
CA VAL A 172 9.77 -4.80 -9.64
C VAL A 172 10.34 -5.71 -10.71
N ILE A 173 10.11 -7.02 -10.62
CA ILE A 173 10.51 -7.97 -11.65
C ILE A 173 9.81 -7.65 -12.97
N ASN A 174 8.52 -7.32 -12.95
CA ASN A 174 7.80 -6.96 -14.16
C ASN A 174 8.43 -5.74 -14.85
N GLY A 175 8.76 -4.69 -14.09
CA GLY A 175 9.46 -3.52 -14.62
C GLY A 175 10.84 -3.86 -15.21
N LEU A 176 11.53 -4.87 -14.68
CA LEU A 176 12.81 -5.32 -15.20
C LEU A 176 12.68 -6.10 -16.51
N ILE A 177 11.69 -6.99 -16.63
CA ILE A 177 11.56 -7.86 -17.81
C ILE A 177 10.84 -7.19 -18.99
N ALA A 178 10.04 -6.16 -18.72
CA ALA A 178 9.30 -5.40 -19.73
C ALA A 178 10.22 -4.68 -20.73
N ALA A 179 9.62 -4.18 -21.81
CA ALA A 179 10.30 -3.47 -22.91
C ALA A 179 11.24 -2.35 -22.42
N ASP A 180 10.79 -1.55 -21.44
CA ASP A 180 11.56 -0.43 -20.88
C ASP A 180 12.73 -0.86 -19.96
N GLY A 181 12.79 -2.15 -19.61
CA GLY A 181 13.86 -2.73 -18.81
C GLY A 181 14.84 -3.51 -19.68
N LEU A 182 14.73 -4.84 -19.64
CA LEU A 182 15.57 -5.77 -20.39
C LEU A 182 14.93 -6.20 -21.73
N GLY A 183 13.67 -5.88 -21.97
CA GLY A 183 12.96 -6.27 -23.20
C GLY A 183 12.85 -7.78 -23.41
N LEU A 184 12.67 -8.54 -22.32
CA LEU A 184 12.60 -10.00 -22.37
C LEU A 184 11.22 -10.52 -22.79
N VAL A 185 10.19 -9.68 -22.66
CA VAL A 185 8.80 -9.99 -22.99
C VAL A 185 8.18 -8.86 -23.81
N ASP A 186 7.16 -9.18 -24.59
CA ASP A 186 6.37 -8.17 -25.31
C ASP A 186 5.42 -7.39 -24.38
N ASP A 187 4.86 -6.30 -24.88
CA ASP A 187 3.98 -5.40 -24.12
C ASP A 187 2.73 -6.10 -23.59
N PHE A 188 2.21 -7.07 -24.34
CA PHE A 188 1.02 -7.83 -23.93
C PHE A 188 1.33 -8.72 -22.72
N VAL A 189 2.42 -9.48 -22.76
CA VAL A 189 2.87 -10.35 -21.67
C VAL A 189 3.29 -9.51 -20.45
N ALA A 190 3.97 -8.39 -20.66
CA ALA A 190 4.33 -7.45 -19.60
C ALA A 190 3.08 -6.89 -18.90
N LEU A 191 2.07 -6.45 -19.67
CA LEU A 191 0.82 -5.95 -19.13
C LEU A 191 0.04 -7.04 -18.41
N LEU A 192 -0.08 -8.23 -18.99
CA LEU A 192 -0.84 -9.34 -18.39
C LEU A 192 -0.22 -9.77 -17.05
N THR A 193 1.10 -9.88 -17.00
CA THR A 193 1.83 -10.22 -15.76
C THR A 193 1.65 -9.12 -14.72
N LEU A 194 1.71 -7.86 -15.12
CA LEU A 194 1.50 -6.70 -14.24
C LEU A 194 0.10 -6.71 -13.62
N VAL A 195 -0.94 -6.81 -14.44
CA VAL A 195 -2.35 -6.91 -14.01
C VAL A 195 -2.53 -8.07 -13.04
N TYR A 196 -1.94 -9.23 -13.34
CA TYR A 196 -2.07 -10.41 -12.50
C TYR A 196 -1.46 -10.21 -11.11
N VAL A 197 -0.27 -9.59 -11.05
CA VAL A 197 0.39 -9.23 -9.78
C VAL A 197 -0.45 -8.23 -8.99
N GLU A 198 -1.01 -7.22 -9.65
CA GLU A 198 -1.90 -6.24 -9.03
C GLU A 198 -3.17 -6.89 -8.49
N ALA A 199 -3.78 -7.80 -9.25
CA ALA A 199 -4.97 -8.53 -8.83
C ALA A 199 -4.68 -9.36 -7.59
N ILE A 200 -3.58 -10.12 -7.56
CA ILE A 200 -3.14 -10.87 -6.37
C ILE A 200 -2.97 -9.94 -5.18
N LEU A 201 -2.24 -8.83 -5.36
CA LEU A 201 -1.95 -7.89 -4.29
C LEU A 201 -3.24 -7.28 -3.74
N LEU A 202 -4.10 -6.73 -4.60
CA LEU A 202 -5.26 -5.94 -4.19
C LEU A 202 -6.42 -6.80 -3.71
N LEU A 203 -6.77 -7.85 -4.44
CA LEU A 203 -7.88 -8.74 -4.07
C LEU A 203 -7.46 -9.61 -2.90
N GLY A 204 -6.22 -10.07 -2.88
CA GLY A 204 -5.64 -10.78 -1.74
C GLY A 204 -5.61 -9.90 -0.49
N PHE A 205 -5.19 -8.64 -0.62
CA PHE A 205 -5.11 -7.70 0.50
C PHE A 205 -6.49 -7.41 1.07
N ALA A 206 -7.44 -7.00 0.22
CA ALA A 206 -8.79 -6.71 0.67
C ALA A 206 -9.49 -7.94 1.23
N GLY A 207 -9.35 -9.10 0.57
CA GLY A 207 -9.90 -10.36 1.05
C GLY A 207 -9.33 -10.79 2.42
N LEU A 208 -8.01 -10.65 2.63
CA LEU A 208 -7.39 -10.93 3.91
C LEU A 208 -7.88 -9.97 5.00
N VAL A 209 -7.92 -8.66 4.72
CA VAL A 209 -8.39 -7.67 5.70
C VAL A 209 -9.84 -7.96 6.11
N LEU A 210 -10.75 -8.12 5.15
CA LEU A 210 -12.19 -8.27 5.42
C LEU A 210 -12.55 -9.61 6.07
N ARG A 211 -11.73 -10.65 5.89
CA ARG A 211 -11.96 -11.96 6.48
C ARG A 211 -11.54 -12.05 7.96
N ASN A 212 -10.65 -11.19 8.44
CA ASN A 212 -10.06 -11.30 9.78
C ASN A 212 -10.62 -10.22 10.72
N VAL A 213 -11.93 -10.24 10.97
CA VAL A 213 -12.67 -9.21 11.74
C VAL A 213 -12.10 -9.03 13.15
N ASP A 214 -11.79 -10.12 13.87
CA ASP A 214 -11.26 -10.09 15.24
C ASP A 214 -9.95 -9.26 15.32
N ALA A 215 -9.08 -9.42 14.32
CA ALA A 215 -7.84 -8.64 14.23
C ALA A 215 -8.12 -7.14 13.99
N LEU A 216 -9.16 -6.81 13.24
CA LEU A 216 -9.55 -5.42 12.97
C LEU A 216 -10.18 -4.75 14.19
N GLU A 217 -10.99 -5.48 14.96
CA GLU A 217 -11.58 -5.00 16.21
C GLU A 217 -10.48 -4.77 17.26
N ALA A 218 -9.58 -5.72 17.45
CA ALA A 218 -8.41 -5.56 18.32
C ALA A 218 -7.49 -4.40 17.87
N ALA A 219 -7.45 -4.07 16.57
CA ALA A 219 -6.73 -2.90 16.07
C ALA A 219 -7.49 -1.59 16.31
N ALA A 220 -8.83 -1.64 16.27
CA ALA A 220 -9.70 -0.50 16.56
C ALA A 220 -9.60 -0.08 18.04
N GLU A 221 -9.66 -1.06 18.95
CA GLU A 221 -9.54 -0.86 20.40
C GLU A 221 -8.17 -0.33 20.82
N GLY A 222 -7.09 -0.78 20.15
CA GLY A 222 -5.72 -0.36 20.45
C GLY A 222 -5.37 1.10 20.11
N GLY A 223 -6.32 1.88 19.58
CA GLY A 223 -6.14 3.30 19.25
C GLY A 223 -5.56 3.60 17.86
N GLY A 224 -5.44 2.61 16.97
CA GLY A 224 -4.87 2.83 15.63
C GLY A 224 -3.40 3.29 15.63
N LEU A 225 -2.98 4.04 14.60
CA LEU A 225 -1.65 4.66 14.53
C LEU A 225 -1.50 5.67 15.67
N ARG A 226 -0.81 5.29 16.75
CA ARG A 226 -0.59 6.14 17.92
C ARG A 226 0.33 7.32 17.54
N SER A 227 -0.06 8.54 17.91
CA SER A 227 0.81 9.71 17.85
C SER A 227 1.75 9.70 19.05
N SER A 228 3.07 9.55 18.83
CA SER A 228 4.10 9.65 19.89
C SER A 228 4.22 11.03 20.55
N ARG A 229 3.26 11.94 20.38
CA ARG A 229 3.36 13.35 20.83
C ARG A 229 2.44 13.71 21.99
N THR A 230 1.47 12.88 22.36
CA THR A 230 0.51 13.23 23.42
C THR A 230 1.03 12.91 24.82
N ASP A 231 1.88 11.89 24.97
CA ASP A 231 2.36 11.48 26.31
C ASP A 231 3.47 12.42 26.84
N ALA A 232 4.28 13.02 25.96
CA ALA A 232 5.34 13.95 26.37
C ALA A 232 4.77 15.30 26.86
N ASP A 233 3.69 15.80 26.22
CA ASP A 233 3.08 17.08 26.59
C ASP A 233 2.25 16.97 27.89
N LEU A 234 1.73 15.78 28.21
CA LEU A 234 1.01 15.52 29.48
C LEU A 234 1.97 15.35 30.67
N GLU A 235 3.15 14.74 30.47
CA GLU A 235 4.18 14.68 31.52
C GLU A 235 4.80 16.05 31.80
N ASP A 236 4.96 16.89 30.77
CA ASP A 236 5.49 18.25 30.91
C ASP A 236 4.48 19.19 31.59
N SER A 237 3.19 19.09 31.23
CA SER A 237 2.11 19.84 31.88
C SER A 237 1.93 19.45 33.35
N SER A 238 2.03 18.15 33.68
CA SER A 238 1.94 17.66 35.06
C SER A 238 3.13 18.13 35.92
N ARG A 239 4.34 18.17 35.34
CA ARG A 239 5.54 18.70 36.02
C ARG A 239 5.48 20.20 36.23
N ALA A 240 4.97 20.95 35.25
CA ALA A 240 4.77 22.40 35.38
C ALA A 240 3.74 22.75 36.46
N GLU A 241 2.61 22.04 36.50
CA GLU A 241 1.55 22.24 37.50
C GLU A 241 2.01 21.83 38.91
N THR A 242 2.87 20.82 39.04
CA THR A 242 3.46 20.44 40.33
C THR A 242 4.48 21.48 40.82
N ALA A 243 5.22 22.12 39.92
CA ALA A 243 6.20 23.16 40.29
C ALA A 243 5.52 24.47 40.75
N GLU A 244 4.44 24.88 40.06
CA GLU A 244 3.67 26.08 40.42
C GLU A 244 3.00 25.96 41.79
N ASN A 245 2.46 24.79 42.11
CA ASN A 245 1.84 24.53 43.42
C ASN A 245 2.84 24.54 44.59
N VAL A 246 4.12 24.24 44.35
CA VAL A 246 5.18 24.30 45.37
C VAL A 246 5.62 25.73 45.63
N GLU A 247 5.61 26.61 44.62
CA GLU A 247 6.02 28.01 44.75
C GLU A 247 4.97 28.89 45.44
N THR A 248 3.69 28.50 45.39
CA THR A 248 2.60 29.23 46.08
C THR A 248 2.39 28.84 47.56
N ALA A 249 3.17 27.88 48.06
CA ALA A 249 3.01 27.32 49.41
C ALA A 249 4.01 27.86 50.46
N ASP A 250 4.93 28.75 50.06
CA ASP A 250 5.86 29.50 50.93
C ASP A 250 5.45 30.99 51.05
#